data_AF-A0A0E3W3F6-F1
#
_entry.id   AF-A0A0E3W3F6-F1
#
_cell.length_a   1.000
_cell.length_b   1.000
_cell.length_c   1.000
_cell.angle_alpha   90.00
_cell.angle_beta   90.00
_cell.angle_gamma   90.00
#
_symmetry.space_group_name_H-M   'P 1'
#
loop_
_entity.id
_entity.type
_entity.pdbx_description
1 polymer ?
#
loop_
_entity_poly.entity_id
_entity_poly.type
_entity_poly.pdbx_seq_one_letter_code
_entity_poly.pdbx_strand_id
1 'polypeptide(L)' 'MKSLNARCIMCGKSYQLNEDHKDYKNLSEKNVSTATFICDRCSNKVRYEADEQRKPIKPSSS' A
#
# COMPACT_ATOMS: atom_id res chain seq x y z
N MET A 1 -16.32 15.97 -8.41
CA MET A 1 -15.56 14.75 -8.08
C MET A 1 -14.29 15.19 -7.41
N LYS A 2 -14.07 14.83 -6.13
CA LYS A 2 -12.82 15.17 -5.46
C LYS A 2 -11.83 14.02 -5.64
N SER A 3 -10.63 14.35 -6.09
CA SER A 3 -9.55 13.39 -6.31
C SER A 3 -8.25 13.96 -5.78
N LEU A 4 -7.47 13.16 -5.08
CA LEU A 4 -6.18 13.55 -4.53
C LEU A 4 -5.06 12.78 -5.22
N ASN A 5 -3.93 13.44 -5.46
CA ASN A 5 -2.76 12.80 -6.02
C ASN A 5 -1.89 12.26 -4.89
N ALA A 6 -1.66 10.96 -4.89
CA ALA A 6 -0.83 10.27 -3.89
C ALA A 6 0.31 9.51 -4.57
N ARG A 7 1.48 9.50 -3.94
CA ARG A 7 2.67 8.79 -4.42
C ARG A 7 2.89 7.51 -3.65
N CYS A 8 3.15 6.41 -4.37
CA CYS A 8 3.52 5.16 -3.75
C CYS A 8 4.93 5.24 -3.15
N ILE A 9 5.10 4.94 -1.87
CA ILE A 9 6.42 4.95 -1.21
C ILE A 9 7.32 3.80 -1.68
N MET A 10 6.74 2.72 -2.21
CA MET A 10 7.47 1.53 -2.63
C MET A 10 7.98 1.66 -4.07
N CYS A 11 7.09 2.01 -5.01
CA CYS A 11 7.45 2.11 -6.43
C CYS A 11 7.61 3.55 -6.93
N GLY A 12 7.34 4.56 -6.11
CA GLY A 12 7.49 5.96 -6.47
C GLY A 12 6.46 6.49 -7.48
N LYS A 13 5.52 5.67 -7.97
CA LYS A 13 4.50 6.11 -8.93
C LYS A 13 3.41 6.97 -8.28
N SER A 14 2.94 7.97 -9.01
CA SER A 14 1.79 8.81 -8.64
C SER A 14 0.48 8.13 -9.04
N TYR A 15 -0.53 8.21 -8.18
CA TYR A 15 -1.86 7.66 -8.37
C TYR A 15 -2.89 8.70 -7.98
N GLN A 16 -3.96 8.79 -8.76
CA GLN A 16 -5.10 9.64 -8.45
C GLN A 16 -6.11 8.83 -7.65
N LEU A 17 -6.20 9.12 -6.35
CA LEU A 17 -7.14 8.48 -5.45
C LEU A 17 -8.44 9.29 -5.42
N ASN A 18 -9.56 8.60 -5.59
CA ASN A 18 -10.89 9.19 -5.50
C ASN A 18 -11.43 9.05 -4.09
N GLU A 19 -12.49 9.79 -3.78
CA GLU A 19 -13.22 9.76 -2.50
C GLU A 19 -13.65 8.35 -2.03
N ASP A 20 -13.85 7.41 -2.95
CA ASP A 20 -14.18 6.01 -2.67
C ASP A 20 -12.98 5.17 -2.17
N HIS A 21 -11.75 5.67 -2.35
CA HIS A 21 -10.57 4.93 -1.92
C HIS A 21 -10.46 4.94 -0.40
N LYS A 22 -10.22 3.77 0.22
CA LYS A 22 -10.14 3.61 1.69
C LYS A 22 -9.15 4.59 2.36
N ASP A 23 -8.04 4.87 1.70
CA ASP A 23 -6.99 5.77 2.19
C ASP A 23 -7.30 7.25 1.88
N TYR A 24 -8.30 7.55 1.05
CA TYR A 24 -8.60 8.91 0.62
C TYR A 24 -8.89 9.84 1.79
N LYS A 25 -9.77 9.41 2.71
CA LYS A 25 -10.17 10.23 3.85
C LYS A 25 -8.97 10.57 4.75
N ASN A 26 -8.20 9.55 5.12
CA ASN A 26 -6.97 9.71 5.89
C ASN A 26 -5.93 10.61 5.21
N LEU A 27 -5.73 10.46 3.90
CA LEU A 27 -4.75 11.25 3.15
C LEU A 27 -5.22 12.69 2.93
N SER A 28 -6.52 12.89 2.71
CA SER A 28 -7.15 14.20 2.55
C SER A 28 -7.12 15.01 3.83
N GLU A 29 -7.21 14.37 5.01
CA GLU A 29 -7.16 15.07 6.30
C GLU A 29 -5.74 15.50 6.69
N LYS A 30 -4.71 14.84 6.17
CA LYS A 30 -3.31 15.07 6.56
C LYS A 30 -2.70 16.41 6.09
N ASN A 31 -3.43 17.25 5.34
CA ASN A 31 -2.96 18.56 4.85
C ASN A 31 -1.52 18.52 4.26
N VAL A 32 -1.14 17.40 3.64
CA VAL A 32 0.18 17.23 3.02
C VAL A 32 0.07 17.53 1.53
N SER A 33 0.98 18.36 1.00
CA SER A 33 1.05 18.72 -0.42
C SER A 33 1.26 17.51 -1.34
N THR A 34 1.76 16.39 -0.80
CA THR A 34 1.90 15.12 -1.51
C THR A 34 1.57 13.99 -0.55
N ALA A 35 0.37 13.43 -0.69
CA ALA A 35 -0.03 12.23 0.03
C ALA A 35 0.88 11.05 -0.35
N THR A 36 1.28 10.24 0.62
CA THR A 36 2.10 9.04 0.37
C THR A 36 1.37 7.79 0.86
N PHE A 37 1.38 6.72 0.06
CA PHE A 37 0.69 5.47 0.38
C PHE A 37 1.42 4.26 -0.22
N ILE A 38 0.90 3.04 -0.04
CA ILE A 38 1.38 1.84 -0.73
C ILE A 38 0.32 1.45 -1.74
N CYS A 39 0.65 1.48 -3.04
CA CYS A 39 -0.31 1.07 -4.08
C CYS A 39 -0.64 -0.42 -4.00
N ASP A 40 -1.79 -0.81 -4.56
CA ASP A 40 -2.31 -2.17 -4.47
C ASP A 40 -1.30 -3.23 -4.94
N ARG A 41 -0.61 -2.96 -6.05
CA ARG A 41 0.47 -3.82 -6.57
C ARG A 41 1.59 -4.06 -5.55
N CYS A 42 2.05 -3.01 -4.88
CA CYS A 42 3.11 -3.11 -3.88
C CYS A 42 2.57 -3.74 -2.59
N SER A 43 1.34 -3.44 -2.20
CA SER A 43 0.67 -4.05 -1.05
C SER A 43 0.52 -5.56 -1.24
N ASN A 44 0.11 -5.99 -2.43
CA ASN A 44 -0.01 -7.39 -2.79
C ASN A 44 1.35 -8.09 -2.78
N LYS A 45 2.40 -7.44 -3.32
CA LYS A 45 3.77 -7.97 -3.27
C LYS A 45 4.23 -8.20 -1.83
N VAL A 46 4.08 -7.20 -0.96
CA VAL A 46 4.46 -7.30 0.46
C VAL A 46 3.67 -8.40 1.17
N ARG A 47 2.36 -8.52 0.91
CA ARG A 47 1.54 -9.61 1.45
C ARG A 47 2.02 -10.98 1.00
N TYR A 48 2.31 -11.13 -0.29
CA TYR A 48 2.79 -12.39 -0.86
C TYR A 48 4.15 -12.77 -0.26
N GLU A 49 5.10 -11.84 -0.22
CA GLU A 49 6.42 -12.07 0.42
C GLU A 49 6.27 -12.43 1.90
N ALA A 50 5.39 -11.75 2.64
CA ALA A 50 5.14 -12.04 4.05
C ALA A 50 4.48 -13.42 4.27
N ASP A 51 3.57 -13.82 3.38
CA ASP A 51 2.92 -15.13 3.43
C ASP A 51 3.90 -16.26 3.07
N GLU A 52 4.75 -16.04 2.07
CA GLU A 52 5.81 -16.99 1.70
C GLU A 52 6.82 -17.18 2.83
N GLN A 53 7.21 -16.12 3.52
CA GLN A 53 8.06 -16.20 4.71
C GLN A 53 7.35 -16.83 5.93
N ARG A 54 6.02 -16.78 5.97
CA ARG A 54 5.20 -17.43 7.00
C ARG A 54 4.87 -18.88 6.70
N LYS A 55 5.25 -19.42 5.54
CA LYS A 55 5.17 -20.87 5.35
C LYS A 55 5.97 -21.51 6.48
N PRO A 56 5.33 -22.34 7.32
CA PRO A 56 6.04 -22.97 8.41
C PRO A 56 7.21 -23.74 7.80
N ILE A 57 8.42 -23.41 8.24
CA ILE A 57 9.55 -24.32 8.10
C ILE A 57 9.02 -25.60 8.75
N LYS A 58 8.72 -26.62 7.94
CA LYS A 58 8.45 -27.95 8.47
C LYS A 58 9.60 -28.23 9.43
N PRO A 59 9.38 -28.55 10.72
CA PRO A 59 10.50 -28.92 11.56
C PRO A 59 11.18 -30.06 10.83
N SER A 60 12.41 -29.83 10.36
CA SER A 60 13.28 -30.91 9.95
C SER A 60 13.52 -31.70 11.22
N SER A 61 12.68 -32.70 11.44
CA SER A 61 12.94 -33.78 12.36
C SER A 61 14.25 -34.39 11.86
N SER A 62 15.34 -34.08 12.56
CA SER A 62 16.64 -34.70 12.38
C SER A 62 17.21 -35.02 13.74
#